data_AF-A0A6P0U010-F1
#
_entry.id   AF-A0A6P0U010-F1
#
_cell.length_a   1.000
_cell.length_b   1.000
_cell.length_c   1.000
_cell.angle_alpha   90.00
_cell.angle_beta   90.00
_cell.angle_gamma   90.00
#
_symmetry.space_group_name_H-M   'P 1'
#
loop_
_entity.id
_entity.type
_entity.pdbx_description
1 polymer ?
#
loop_
_entity_poly.entity_id
_entity_poly.type
_entity_poly.pdbx_seq_one_letter_code
_entity_poly.pdbx_strand_id
1 'polypeptide(L)'
;MSKILSAQLTNLRPKQVKRQWLSNVVENRINGTKGRGIYEAPGLELLGYCQRKIYQATLDKQSNQLFQTLSSFISKQIYEGRYFETATQSARIAIVPLRGS
;
A
#
# COMPACT_ATOMS: atom_id res chain seq x y z
N MET A 1 44.43 -30.09 -2.99
CA MET A 1 43.01 -29.96 -3.38
C MET A 1 42.10 -29.28 -2.34
N SER A 2 42.61 -28.52 -1.35
CA SER A 2 41.78 -28.01 -0.22
C SER A 2 41.52 -26.50 -0.20
N LYS A 3 42.04 -25.70 -1.16
CA LYS A 3 41.91 -24.22 -1.15
C LYS A 3 40.76 -23.66 -2.00
N ILE A 4 40.01 -24.51 -2.71
CA ILE A 4 38.90 -24.07 -3.58
C ILE A 4 37.56 -24.05 -2.81
N LEU A 5 37.44 -24.79 -1.71
CA LEU A 5 36.21 -24.87 -0.90
C LEU A 5 36.05 -23.70 0.11
N SER A 6 37.14 -23.06 0.54
CA SER A 6 37.08 -21.97 1.52
C SER A 6 36.59 -20.63 0.94
N ALA A 7 36.57 -20.47 -0.38
CA ALA A 7 36.12 -19.24 -1.05
C ALA A 7 34.59 -19.16 -1.26
N GLN A 8 33.86 -20.27 -1.06
CA GLN A 8 32.39 -20.28 -1.21
C GLN A 8 31.64 -19.84 0.06
N LEU A 9 32.29 -19.83 1.23
CA LEU A 9 31.65 -19.43 2.50
C LEU A 9 31.82 -17.93 2.85
N THR A 10 32.68 -17.20 2.15
CA THR A 10 32.91 -15.75 2.36
C THR A 10 31.97 -14.85 1.55
N ASN A 11 31.08 -15.41 0.73
CA ASN A 11 30.18 -14.66 -0.15
C ASN A 11 28.75 -14.54 0.37
N LEU A 12 28.52 -14.77 1.67
CA LEU A 12 27.34 -14.23 2.35
C LEU A 12 27.55 -12.74 2.61
N ARG A 13 27.73 -11.96 1.54
CA ARG A 13 27.39 -10.54 1.57
C ARG A 13 25.96 -10.48 2.07
N PRO A 14 25.63 -9.72 3.14
CA PRO A 14 24.24 -9.41 3.40
C PRO A 14 23.76 -8.67 2.15
N LYS A 15 23.09 -9.39 1.25
CA LYS A 15 22.33 -8.81 0.15
C LYS A 15 21.38 -7.87 0.86
N GLN A 16 21.71 -6.59 0.81
CA GLN A 16 20.83 -5.44 0.95
C GLN A 16 19.42 -5.90 1.31
N VAL A 17 19.19 -6.13 2.62
CA VAL A 17 17.83 -6.25 3.13
C VAL A 17 17.32 -4.83 2.98
N LYS A 18 16.83 -4.52 1.78
CA LYS A 18 16.15 -3.28 1.48
C LYS A 18 15.11 -3.21 2.59
N ARG A 19 15.26 -2.26 3.51
CA ARG A 19 14.23 -1.99 4.53
C ARG A 19 13.04 -1.47 3.74
N GLN A 20 12.28 -2.40 3.16
CA GLN A 20 11.22 -2.17 2.19
C GLN A 20 10.11 -1.31 2.82
N TRP A 21 9.98 -1.44 4.13
CA TRP A 21 9.03 -0.77 5.02
C TRP A 21 9.31 0.72 5.30
N LEU A 22 10.44 1.26 4.81
CA LEU A 22 10.84 2.66 4.93
C LEU A 22 10.52 3.39 3.61
N SER A 23 9.41 4.11 3.58
CA SER A 23 8.99 4.85 2.39
C SER A 23 9.37 6.33 2.50
N ASN A 24 10.24 6.79 1.61
CA ASN A 24 10.52 8.22 1.44
C ASN A 24 9.54 8.79 0.42
N VAL A 25 8.58 9.59 0.89
CA VAL A 25 7.50 10.14 0.08
C VAL A 25 7.59 11.65 0.06
N VAL A 26 7.42 12.22 -1.13
CA VAL A 26 7.14 13.64 -1.31
C VAL A 26 5.64 13.80 -1.53
N GLU A 27 4.95 14.37 -0.55
CA GLU A 27 3.51 14.56 -0.59
C GLU A 27 3.14 16.04 -0.81
N ASN A 28 2.03 16.27 -1.51
CA ASN A 28 1.46 17.61 -1.66
C ASN A 28 0.49 17.83 -0.49
N ARG A 29 0.76 18.86 0.32
CA ARG A 29 -0.11 19.26 1.41
C ARG A 29 -1.35 19.98 0.91
N ILE A 30 -2.41 19.95 1.72
CA ILE A 30 -3.67 20.67 1.47
C ILE A 30 -3.47 22.18 1.28
N ASN A 31 -2.44 22.75 1.91
CA ASN A 31 -2.09 24.17 1.81
C ASN A 31 -1.25 24.52 0.57
N GLY A 32 -1.04 23.57 -0.35
CA GLY A 32 -0.28 23.75 -1.59
C GLY A 32 1.24 23.59 -1.45
N THR A 33 1.77 23.34 -0.26
CA THR A 33 3.21 23.11 -0.06
C THR A 33 3.59 21.64 -0.30
N LYS A 34 4.84 21.38 -0.71
CA LYS A 34 5.39 20.01 -0.76
C LYS A 34 6.09 19.68 0.54
N GLY A 35 5.77 18.52 1.13
CA GLY A 35 6.48 17.97 2.30
C GLY A 35 7.26 16.72 1.90
N ARG A 36 8.47 16.52 2.45
CA ARG A 36 9.15 15.22 2.40
C ARG A 36 8.95 14.52 3.74
N GLY A 37 8.43 13.30 3.70
CA GLY A 37 8.19 12.47 4.88
C GLY A 37 8.85 11.12 4.71
N ILE A 38 9.38 10.58 5.80
CA ILE A 38 9.85 9.20 5.88
C ILE A 38 8.83 8.46 6.74
N TYR A 39 8.17 7.47 6.15
CA TYR A 39 7.15 6.67 6.82
C TYR A 39 7.65 5.25 7.05
N GLU A 40 7.55 4.78 8.29
CA GLU A 40 7.85 3.41 8.68
C GLU A 40 6.55 2.67 8.99
N ALA A 41 6.11 1.79 8.08
CA ALA A 41 4.85 1.07 8.24
C ALA A 41 4.94 -0.40 7.80
N PRO A 42 5.80 -1.22 8.45
CA PRO A 42 6.03 -2.61 8.06
C PRO A 42 4.76 -3.47 8.10
N GLY A 43 3.96 -3.33 9.14
CA GLY A 43 2.70 -4.09 9.27
C GLY A 43 1.68 -3.70 8.21
N LEU A 44 1.58 -2.41 7.87
CA LEU A 44 0.60 -1.92 6.90
C LEU A 44 0.91 -2.39 5.48
N GLU A 45 2.18 -2.43 5.10
CA GLU A 45 2.59 -2.93 3.79
C GLU A 45 2.29 -4.43 3.64
N LEU A 46 2.53 -5.23 4.69
CA LEU A 46 2.17 -6.66 4.71
C LEU A 46 0.64 -6.84 4.61
N LEU A 47 -0.13 -6.12 5.43
CA LEU A 47 -1.59 -6.16 5.39
C LEU A 47 -2.13 -5.74 4.01
N GLY A 48 -1.59 -4.68 3.42
CA GLY A 48 -1.95 -4.23 2.09
C GLY A 48 -1.64 -5.28 1.01
N TYR A 49 -0.54 -6.01 1.15
CA TYR A 49 -0.22 -7.13 0.25
C TYR A 49 -1.24 -8.26 0.38
N CYS A 50 -1.51 -8.73 1.61
CA CYS A 50 -2.49 -9.78 1.86
C CYS A 50 -3.88 -9.38 1.36
N GLN A 51 -4.31 -8.15 1.64
CA GLN A 51 -5.61 -7.63 1.20
C GLN A 51 -5.72 -7.61 -0.34
N ARG A 52 -4.69 -7.16 -1.06
CA ARG A 52 -4.68 -7.21 -2.54
C ARG A 52 -4.80 -8.63 -3.06
N LYS A 53 -4.15 -9.61 -2.41
CA LYS A 53 -4.24 -11.02 -2.80
C LYS A 53 -5.63 -11.59 -2.59
N ILE A 54 -6.28 -11.24 -1.47
CA ILE A 54 -7.67 -11.64 -1.22
C ILE A 54 -8.58 -11.06 -2.30
N TYR A 55 -8.48 -9.76 -2.61
CA TYR A 55 -9.33 -9.13 -3.62
C TYR A 55 -9.09 -9.65 -5.04
N GLN A 56 -7.86 -10.04 -5.38
CA GLN A 56 -7.58 -10.71 -6.65
C GLN A 56 -8.25 -12.09 -6.76
N ALA A 57 -8.46 -12.78 -5.64
CA ALA A 57 -9.09 -14.09 -5.59
C ALA A 57 -10.63 -14.01 -5.48
N THR A 58 -11.17 -12.98 -4.83
CA THR A 58 -12.61 -12.90 -4.52
C THR A 58 -13.42 -11.96 -5.43
N LEU A 59 -12.80 -10.93 -6.02
CA LEU A 59 -13.51 -9.94 -6.83
C LEU A 59 -13.37 -10.22 -8.33
N ASP A 60 -14.47 -10.03 -9.06
CA ASP A 60 -14.40 -9.92 -10.52
C ASP A 60 -13.60 -8.66 -10.93
N LYS A 61 -13.09 -8.67 -12.16
CA LYS A 61 -12.27 -7.61 -12.73
C LYS A 61 -12.96 -6.24 -12.68
N GLN A 62 -14.25 -6.17 -13.04
CA GLN A 62 -14.99 -4.90 -13.05
C GLN A 62 -15.20 -4.36 -11.63
N SER A 63 -15.59 -5.23 -10.70
CA SER A 63 -15.76 -4.91 -9.28
C SER A 63 -14.46 -4.42 -8.64
N ASN A 64 -13.33 -5.04 -8.97
CA ASN A 64 -12.01 -4.63 -8.48
C ASN A 64 -11.60 -3.24 -9.03
N GLN A 65 -11.89 -2.94 -10.30
CA GLN A 65 -11.64 -1.60 -10.88
C GLN A 65 -12.46 -0.52 -10.21
N LEU A 66 -13.75 -0.79 -9.95
CA LEU A 66 -14.62 0.13 -9.23
C LEU A 66 -14.12 0.35 -7.80
N PHE A 67 -13.76 -0.72 -7.09
CA PHE A 67 -13.21 -0.64 -5.74
C PHE A 67 -11.94 0.23 -5.69
N GLN A 68 -11.00 0.05 -6.63
CA GLN A 68 -9.78 0.85 -6.70
C GLN A 68 -10.08 2.35 -6.91
N THR A 69 -11.05 2.65 -7.77
CA THR A 69 -11.48 4.03 -8.05
C THR A 69 -12.07 4.68 -6.79
N LEU A 70 -13.01 4.00 -6.12
CA LEU A 70 -13.63 4.50 -4.89
C LEU A 70 -12.62 4.60 -3.74
N SER A 71 -11.72 3.63 -3.60
CA SER A 71 -10.67 3.63 -2.58
C SER A 71 -9.72 4.82 -2.75
N SER A 72 -9.36 5.16 -3.99
CA SER A 72 -8.52 6.33 -4.30
C SER A 72 -9.23 7.64 -3.94
N PHE A 73 -10.50 7.76 -4.32
CA PHE A 73 -11.33 8.92 -3.97
C PHE A 73 -11.43 9.11 -2.45
N ILE A 74 -11.80 8.06 -1.70
CA ILE A 74 -11.91 8.11 -0.24
C ILE A 74 -10.58 8.46 0.41
N SER A 75 -9.46 7.92 -0.08
CA SER A 75 -8.12 8.23 0.45
C SER A 75 -7.82 9.72 0.33
N LYS A 76 -8.17 10.34 -0.80
CA LYS A 76 -8.03 11.79 -0.99
C LYS A 76 -8.92 12.57 -0.03
N GLN A 77 -10.19 12.17 0.13
CA GLN A 77 -11.11 12.84 1.06
C GLN A 77 -10.64 12.75 2.52
N ILE A 78 -10.07 11.61 2.93
CA ILE A 78 -9.46 11.44 4.26
C ILE A 78 -8.26 12.37 4.43
N TYR A 79 -7.38 12.47 3.43
CA TYR A 79 -6.25 13.38 3.47
C TYR A 79 -6.66 14.85 3.61
N GLU A 80 -7.78 15.23 2.98
CA GLU A 80 -8.36 16.57 3.07
C GLU A 80 -9.22 16.79 4.34
N GLY A 81 -9.43 15.77 5.19
CA GLY A 81 -10.26 15.87 6.39
C GLY A 81 -11.78 15.85 6.12
N ARG A 82 -12.22 15.53 4.90
CA ARG A 82 -13.62 15.56 4.44
C ARG A 82 -14.35 14.24 4.65
N TYR A 83 -14.12 13.59 5.79
CA TYR A 83 -14.65 12.24 6.03
C TYR A 83 -16.18 12.19 6.16
N PHE A 84 -16.79 13.23 6.73
CA PHE A 84 -18.24 13.30 6.99
C PHE A 84 -19.03 13.95 5.86
N GLU A 85 -18.40 14.35 4.76
CA GLU A 85 -19.11 14.89 3.61
C GLU A 85 -19.97 13.80 2.94
N THR A 86 -21.12 14.21 2.40
CA THR A 86 -22.08 13.32 1.72
C THR A 86 -21.42 12.50 0.61
N ALA A 87 -20.49 13.11 -0.16
CA ALA A 87 -19.77 12.40 -1.22
C ALA A 87 -18.92 11.25 -0.67
N THR A 88 -18.19 11.48 0.43
CA THR A 88 -17.37 10.46 1.09
C THR A 88 -18.22 9.35 1.70
N GLN A 89 -19.35 9.70 2.33
CA GLN A 89 -20.28 8.71 2.89
C GLN A 89 -20.91 7.85 1.80
N SER A 90 -21.37 8.44 0.70
CA SER A 90 -21.89 7.70 -0.46
C SER A 90 -20.85 6.76 -1.05
N ALA A 91 -19.61 7.21 -1.23
CA ALA A 91 -18.52 6.36 -1.72
C ALA A 91 -18.24 5.17 -0.79
N ARG A 92 -18.32 5.38 0.53
CA ARG A 92 -18.14 4.30 1.53
C ARG A 92 -19.27 3.28 1.47
N ILE A 93 -20.52 3.73 1.35
CA ILE A 93 -21.69 2.86 1.23
C ILE A 93 -21.59 2.02 -0.05
N ALA A 94 -21.15 2.61 -1.16
CA ALA A 94 -20.97 1.92 -2.42
C ALA A 94 -19.92 0.77 -2.37
N ILE A 95 -18.99 0.80 -1.41
CA ILE A 95 -18.00 -0.29 -1.21
C ILE A 95 -18.60 -1.50 -0.48
N VAL A 96 -19.62 -1.31 0.36
CA VAL A 96 -20.24 -2.38 1.15
C VAL A 96 -20.67 -3.58 0.29
N PRO A 97 -21.43 -3.43 -0.81
CA PRO A 97 -21.81 -4.57 -1.64
C PRO A 97 -20.62 -5.26 -2.33
N LEU A 98 -19.52 -4.54 -2.57
CA LEU A 98 -18.32 -5.12 -3.18
C LEU A 98 -17.59 -6.08 -2.22
N ARG A 99 -17.83 -5.99 -0.90
CA ARG A 99 -17.16 -6.83 0.11
C ARG A 99 -17.73 -8.26 0.18
N GLY A 100 -18.92 -8.50 -0.38
CA GLY A 100 -19.57 -9.81 -0.42
C GLY A 100 -21.08 -9.72 -0.48
N SER A 101 -21.65 -10.26 -1.57
CA SER A 101 -22.93 -10.97 -1.60
C SER A 101 -22.68 -12.45 -1.30
#